data_AF-A0A7J8G7E3-F1
#
_entry.id   AF-A0A7J8G7E3-F1
#
_cell.length_a   1.000
_cell.length_b   1.000
_cell.length_c   1.000
_cell.angle_alpha   90.00
_cell.angle_beta   90.00
_cell.angle_gamma   90.00
#
_symmetry.space_group_name_H-M   'P 1'
#
loop_
_entity.id
_entity.type
_entity.pdbx_description
1 polymer ?
#
loop_
_entity_poly.entity_id
_entity_poly.type
_entity_poly.pdbx_seq_one_letter_code
_entity_poly.pdbx_strand_id
1 'polypeptide(L)'
;MLESLLAVSGLVLLRDSVQWEGRSLLKALIKKSVLCGEQVHILGCEVSEEEFREGFDASINSQLVYLDLYRDPLNWSKTGEAFPGGLLGVLRAMRGKTDPRPVTIALDSLSWLLLHLPCTTLCQTLYALNYQDSSLGDSSPVQQVRVLGLLHEELHGPGPVGALSSLAQSEVTLSGTAGQASAHILYRRPQQHPTVKVDPTTHLTFNLHLSKKEKEAKDNLTLPFQFSSEKQQALLCPSLGQATSYIFYEPDVYDDLDQEDPDDDLDI
;
A
#
# COMPACT_ATOMS: atom_id res chain seq x y z
N MET A 1 5.57 2.31 -30.24
CA MET A 1 5.84 1.21 -29.29
C MET A 1 5.93 1.74 -27.86
N LEU A 2 6.79 2.71 -27.55
CA LEU A 2 6.83 3.37 -26.23
C LEU A 2 5.50 4.11 -25.89
N GLU A 3 4.82 4.65 -26.89
CA GLU A 3 3.49 5.27 -26.70
C GLU A 3 2.42 4.28 -26.21
N SER A 4 2.58 2.99 -26.50
CA SER A 4 1.67 1.95 -26.03
C SER A 4 1.83 1.69 -24.53
N LEU A 5 3.02 1.95 -23.95
CA LEU A 5 3.23 1.90 -22.50
C LEU A 5 2.50 3.03 -21.78
N LEU A 6 2.40 4.18 -22.45
CA LEU A 6 1.68 5.35 -21.95
C LEU A 6 0.18 5.32 -22.29
N ALA A 7 -0.31 4.33 -23.02
CA ALA A 7 -1.73 4.22 -23.33
C ALA A 7 -2.54 3.52 -22.20
N VAL A 8 -1.87 2.83 -21.28
CA VAL A 8 -2.50 1.86 -20.38
C VAL A 8 -2.33 2.28 -18.93
N SER A 9 -3.41 2.21 -18.13
CA SER A 9 -3.38 2.55 -16.71
C SER A 9 -2.61 1.52 -15.89
N GLY A 10 -2.09 1.93 -14.73
CA GLY A 10 -1.45 1.05 -13.77
C GLY A 10 0.07 1.13 -13.71
N LEU A 11 0.68 0.08 -13.17
CA LEU A 11 2.10 0.03 -12.88
C LEU A 11 2.91 -0.33 -14.14
N VAL A 12 3.81 0.57 -14.51
CA VAL A 12 4.89 0.34 -15.46
C VAL A 12 6.19 0.18 -14.68
N LEU A 13 6.70 -1.04 -14.64
CA LEU A 13 7.93 -1.39 -13.94
C LEU A 13 9.13 -1.25 -14.89
N LEU A 14 10.10 -0.41 -14.54
CA LEU A 14 11.37 -0.31 -15.23
C LEU A 14 12.40 -1.10 -14.44
N ARG A 15 12.95 -2.16 -15.02
CA ARG A 15 14.05 -2.92 -14.44
C ARG A 15 15.33 -2.50 -15.10
N ASP A 16 16.26 -2.06 -14.26
CA ASP A 16 17.59 -1.71 -14.69
C ASP A 16 18.63 -2.62 -14.03
N SER A 17 19.88 -2.42 -14.43
CA SER A 17 21.01 -3.20 -13.95
C SER A 17 22.18 -2.27 -13.69
N VAL A 18 23.19 -2.75 -12.97
CA VAL A 18 24.44 -1.97 -12.75
C VAL A 18 25.11 -1.58 -14.08
N GLN A 19 24.88 -2.36 -15.13
CA GLN A 19 25.47 -2.13 -16.46
C GLN A 19 24.66 -1.15 -17.32
N TRP A 20 23.36 -1.04 -17.05
CA TRP A 20 22.41 -0.28 -17.86
C TRP A 20 21.47 0.51 -16.97
N GLU A 21 21.65 1.83 -16.90
CA GLU A 21 20.82 2.70 -16.04
C GLU A 21 19.38 2.82 -16.55
N GLY A 22 18.40 2.77 -15.64
CA GLY A 22 17.00 3.00 -15.97
C GLY A 22 16.54 4.45 -15.84
N ARG A 23 17.34 5.29 -15.19
CA ARG A 23 16.96 6.68 -14.87
C ARG A 23 16.74 7.53 -16.12
N SER A 24 17.59 7.40 -17.13
CA SER A 24 17.41 8.08 -18.43
C SER A 24 16.10 7.69 -19.12
N LEU A 25 15.72 6.40 -19.07
CA LEU A 25 14.45 5.93 -19.62
C LEU A 25 13.26 6.47 -18.80
N LEU A 26 13.35 6.44 -17.47
CA LEU A 26 12.33 7.02 -16.59
C LEU A 26 12.11 8.52 -16.91
N LYS A 27 13.21 9.29 -17.01
CA LYS A 27 13.14 10.71 -17.40
C LYS A 27 12.49 10.89 -18.78
N ALA A 28 12.79 10.05 -19.77
CA ALA A 28 12.17 10.11 -21.09
C ALA A 28 10.64 9.85 -21.04
N LEU A 29 10.18 8.89 -20.23
CA LEU A 29 8.76 8.61 -20.02
C LEU A 29 8.05 9.76 -19.29
N ILE A 30 8.71 10.37 -18.30
CA ILE A 30 8.22 11.57 -17.61
C ILE A 30 8.05 12.72 -18.61
N LYS A 31 9.08 13.01 -19.43
CA LYS A 31 9.00 14.05 -20.48
C LYS A 31 7.79 13.82 -21.38
N LYS A 32 7.57 12.57 -21.81
CA LYS A 32 6.45 12.23 -22.67
C LYS A 32 5.09 12.41 -21.97
N SER A 33 4.99 12.05 -20.69
CA SER A 33 3.77 12.22 -19.88
C SER A 33 3.38 13.69 -19.74
N VAL A 34 4.36 14.58 -19.49
CA VAL A 34 4.15 16.04 -19.46
C VAL A 34 3.69 16.57 -20.82
N LEU A 35 4.31 16.12 -21.92
CA LEU A 35 3.92 16.52 -23.28
C LEU A 35 2.51 16.04 -23.67
N CYS A 36 2.03 14.97 -23.05
CA CYS A 36 0.64 14.48 -23.18
C CYS A 36 -0.36 15.27 -22.32
N GLY A 37 0.10 16.27 -21.56
CA GLY A 37 -0.76 17.10 -20.70
C GLY A 37 -1.18 16.41 -19.40
N GLU A 38 -0.50 15.35 -18.99
CA GLU A 38 -0.73 14.64 -17.73
C GLU A 38 -0.18 15.45 -16.54
N GLN A 39 -0.81 15.31 -15.37
CA GLN A 39 -0.23 15.82 -14.12
C GLN A 39 0.83 14.83 -13.65
N VAL A 40 2.08 15.28 -13.53
CA VAL A 40 3.20 14.40 -13.17
C VAL A 40 3.75 14.73 -11.80
N HIS A 41 3.71 13.72 -10.92
CA HIS A 41 4.27 13.77 -9.58
C HIS A 41 5.49 12.88 -9.49
N ILE A 42 6.59 13.39 -8.99
CA ILE A 42 7.84 12.65 -8.82
C ILE A 42 8.07 12.45 -7.32
N LEU A 43 8.26 11.21 -6.90
CA LEU A 43 8.76 10.89 -5.57
C LEU A 43 10.24 10.55 -5.71
N GLY A 44 11.09 11.44 -5.21
CA GLY A 44 12.53 11.29 -5.23
C GLY A 44 13.05 10.76 -3.91
N CYS A 45 13.63 9.57 -3.90
CA CYS A 45 14.09 8.87 -2.70
C CYS A 45 15.58 8.52 -2.75
N GLU A 46 16.15 8.35 -3.95
CA GLU A 46 17.53 7.90 -4.13
C GLU A 46 18.45 9.05 -4.54
N VAL A 47 17.94 10.00 -5.32
CA VAL A 47 18.69 11.16 -5.83
C VAL A 47 18.02 12.46 -5.42
N SER A 48 18.84 13.49 -5.15
CA SER A 48 18.37 14.83 -4.82
C SER A 48 17.48 15.43 -5.90
N GLU A 49 16.56 16.33 -5.51
CA GLU A 49 15.70 17.06 -6.45
C GLU A 49 16.49 17.81 -7.52
N GLU A 50 17.62 18.41 -7.12
CA GLU A 50 18.48 19.19 -8.02
C GLU A 50 19.06 18.32 -9.15
N GLU A 51 19.64 17.18 -8.79
CA GLU A 51 20.25 16.22 -9.72
C GLU A 51 19.19 15.50 -10.55
N PHE A 52 18.02 15.20 -9.98
CA PHE A 52 16.95 14.59 -10.76
C PHE A 52 16.40 15.55 -11.81
N ARG A 53 16.24 16.84 -11.48
CA ARG A 53 15.78 17.87 -12.42
C ARG A 53 16.78 18.21 -13.51
N GLU A 54 18.06 17.90 -13.30
CA GLU A 54 19.08 18.08 -14.32
C GLU A 54 18.73 17.27 -15.58
N GLY A 55 18.85 17.90 -16.75
CA GLY A 55 18.52 17.31 -18.06
C GLY A 55 17.06 17.43 -18.50
N PHE A 56 16.17 18.01 -17.69
CA PHE A 56 14.84 18.43 -18.14
C PHE A 56 14.84 19.89 -18.63
N ASP A 57 13.99 20.20 -19.62
CA ASP A 57 13.79 21.56 -20.08
C ASP A 57 13.03 22.39 -19.02
N ALA A 58 13.26 23.70 -18.97
CA ALA A 58 12.63 24.58 -17.98
C ALA A 58 11.09 24.53 -18.03
N SER A 59 10.50 24.38 -19.22
CA SER A 59 9.05 24.25 -19.41
C SER A 59 8.50 22.96 -18.80
N ILE A 60 9.25 21.87 -18.86
CA ILE A 60 8.88 20.59 -18.26
C ILE A 60 9.02 20.69 -16.75
N ASN A 61 10.18 21.18 -16.26
CA ASN A 61 10.45 21.33 -14.83
C ASN A 61 9.38 22.15 -14.10
N SER A 62 8.84 23.20 -14.73
CA SER A 62 7.77 24.01 -14.13
C SER A 62 6.44 23.29 -13.93
N GLN A 63 6.22 22.16 -14.62
CA GLN A 63 5.00 21.36 -14.56
C GLN A 63 5.12 20.13 -13.64
N LEU A 64 6.35 19.81 -13.21
CA LEU A 64 6.62 18.66 -12.35
C LEU A 64 6.37 19.03 -10.89
N VAL A 65 5.57 18.23 -10.20
CA VAL A 65 5.44 18.31 -8.74
C VAL A 65 6.41 17.33 -8.13
N TYR A 66 7.40 17.82 -7.40
CA TYR A 66 8.42 16.98 -6.76
C TYR A 66 8.13 16.80 -5.28
N LEU A 67 8.29 15.58 -4.79
CA LEU A 67 8.20 15.20 -3.40
C LEU A 67 9.56 14.65 -2.98
N ASP A 68 10.28 15.43 -2.17
CA ASP A 68 11.63 15.11 -1.70
C ASP A 68 11.58 14.17 -0.49
N LEU A 69 11.60 12.86 -0.77
CA LEU A 69 11.78 11.82 0.24
C LEU A 69 13.27 11.52 0.51
N TYR A 70 14.18 12.09 -0.29
CA TYR A 70 15.62 11.91 -0.15
C TYR A 70 16.13 12.66 1.09
N ARG A 71 15.74 13.93 1.26
CA ARG A 71 16.12 14.72 2.45
C ARG A 71 15.16 14.54 3.62
N ASP A 72 13.88 14.35 3.33
CA ASP A 72 12.84 14.34 4.36
C ASP A 72 11.79 13.22 4.16
N PRO A 73 12.17 11.96 4.34
CA PRO A 73 11.28 10.81 4.11
C PRO A 73 10.06 10.78 5.03
N LEU A 74 10.12 11.45 6.18
CA LEU A 74 9.04 11.48 7.17
C LEU A 74 8.27 12.81 7.17
N ASN A 75 8.56 13.71 6.23
CA ASN A 75 7.98 15.05 6.14
C ASN A 75 8.13 15.86 7.45
N TRP A 76 9.24 15.69 8.16
CA TRP A 76 9.57 16.40 9.41
C TRP A 76 9.74 17.91 9.23
N SER A 77 10.16 18.34 8.04
CA SER A 77 10.28 19.74 7.68
C SER A 77 8.93 20.47 7.62
N LYS A 78 7.80 19.72 7.62
CA LYS A 78 6.43 20.24 7.52
C LYS A 78 6.24 21.20 6.34
N THR A 79 7.04 21.04 5.29
CA THR A 79 7.03 21.93 4.12
C THR A 79 5.77 21.72 3.25
N GLY A 80 4.88 20.80 3.63
CA GLY A 80 3.57 20.54 3.00
C GLY A 80 2.52 19.92 3.93
N GLU A 81 1.36 19.54 3.36
CA GLU A 81 0.25 18.87 4.06
C GLU A 81 0.75 17.62 4.80
N ALA A 82 0.45 17.49 6.09
CA ALA A 82 0.79 16.28 6.85
C ALA A 82 0.09 15.08 6.21
N PHE A 83 0.86 14.09 5.76
CA PHE A 83 0.31 12.91 5.11
C PHE A 83 -0.07 11.86 6.18
N PRO A 84 -1.37 11.67 6.49
CA PRO A 84 -1.78 10.62 7.40
C PRO A 84 -1.42 9.26 6.77
N GLY A 85 -0.53 8.50 7.41
CA GLY A 85 -0.10 7.16 6.96
C GLY A 85 1.34 7.04 6.45
N GLY A 86 2.21 8.00 6.74
CA GLY A 86 3.66 7.90 6.45
C GLY A 86 3.99 7.92 4.95
N LEU A 87 5.10 7.28 4.55
CA LEU A 87 5.60 7.24 3.17
C LEU A 87 4.54 6.81 2.14
N LEU A 88 3.67 5.88 2.51
CA LEU A 88 2.61 5.35 1.64
C LEU A 88 1.33 6.21 1.65
N GLY A 89 1.13 7.00 2.71
CA GLY A 89 0.05 7.99 2.81
C GLY A 89 0.16 9.06 1.73
N VAL A 90 1.39 9.46 1.39
CA VAL A 90 1.69 10.41 0.30
C VAL A 90 1.06 9.93 -1.01
N LEU A 91 1.37 8.70 -1.43
CA LEU A 91 0.87 8.13 -2.67
C LEU A 91 -0.67 8.12 -2.74
N ARG A 92 -1.34 7.83 -1.63
CA ARG A 92 -2.80 7.82 -1.56
C ARG A 92 -3.37 9.24 -1.62
N ALA A 93 -2.73 10.21 -0.97
CA ALA A 93 -3.15 11.61 -1.01
C ALA A 93 -3.06 12.21 -2.42
N MET A 94 -2.07 11.80 -3.23
CA MET A 94 -1.93 12.26 -4.62
C MET A 94 -3.11 11.87 -5.51
N ARG A 95 -3.88 10.84 -5.14
CA ARG A 95 -5.10 10.41 -5.84
C ARG A 95 -6.33 11.27 -5.47
N GLY A 96 -6.31 11.94 -4.32
CA GLY A 96 -7.48 12.67 -3.78
C GLY A 96 -7.69 14.07 -4.34
N LYS A 97 -6.79 14.58 -5.19
CA LYS A 97 -6.94 15.92 -5.78
C LYS A 97 -7.88 15.86 -6.99
N THR A 98 -8.95 16.66 -6.90
CA THR A 98 -10.13 16.82 -7.78
C THR A 98 -9.85 17.27 -9.22
N ASP A 99 -8.71 16.92 -9.80
CA ASP A 99 -8.40 17.22 -11.20
C ASP A 99 -8.84 16.08 -12.13
N PRO A 100 -9.58 16.37 -13.22
CA PRO A 100 -9.99 15.36 -14.19
C PRO A 100 -8.85 14.89 -15.12
N ARG A 101 -7.62 15.39 -14.91
CA ARG A 101 -6.46 15.06 -15.76
C ARG A 101 -5.91 13.69 -15.37
N PRO A 102 -5.39 12.90 -16.34
CA PRO A 102 -4.61 11.71 -16.02
C PRO A 102 -3.41 12.07 -15.14
N VAL A 103 -3.14 11.22 -14.15
CA VAL A 103 -2.07 11.43 -13.17
C VAL A 103 -0.99 10.39 -13.36
N THR A 104 0.24 10.83 -13.56
CA THR A 104 1.42 9.96 -13.62
C THR A 104 2.28 10.19 -12.39
N ILE A 105 2.46 9.13 -11.61
CA ILE A 105 3.31 9.09 -10.43
C ILE A 105 4.61 8.39 -10.81
N ALA A 106 5.73 9.09 -10.78
CA ALA A 106 7.04 8.55 -11.03
C ALA A 106 7.80 8.32 -9.71
N LEU A 107 8.17 7.08 -9.46
CA LEU A 107 9.02 6.66 -8.35
C LEU A 107 10.44 6.50 -8.89
N ASP A 108 11.36 7.32 -8.41
CA ASP A 108 12.76 7.27 -8.85
C ASP A 108 13.46 5.96 -8.44
N SER A 109 13.06 5.35 -7.32
CA SER A 109 13.59 4.09 -6.84
C SER A 109 12.58 3.30 -5.99
N LEU A 110 11.92 2.33 -6.61
CA LEU A 110 11.18 1.29 -5.89
C LEU A 110 12.09 0.45 -5.00
N SER A 111 13.37 0.34 -5.37
CA SER A 111 14.35 -0.38 -4.56
C SER A 111 14.55 0.26 -3.20
N TRP A 112 14.61 1.59 -3.15
CA TRP A 112 14.67 2.31 -1.88
C TRP A 112 13.43 2.03 -1.02
N LEU A 113 12.23 2.05 -1.61
CA LEU A 113 10.99 1.75 -0.89
C LEU A 113 10.95 0.30 -0.37
N LEU A 114 11.45 -0.68 -1.13
CA LEU A 114 11.55 -2.07 -0.70
C LEU A 114 12.53 -2.29 0.45
N LEU A 115 13.52 -1.40 0.64
CA LEU A 115 14.44 -1.46 1.78
C LEU A 115 13.78 -0.97 3.07
N HIS A 116 12.84 -0.03 2.98
CA HIS A 116 12.19 0.59 4.15
C HIS A 116 10.80 0.05 4.46
N LEU A 117 10.17 -0.65 3.52
CA LEU A 117 8.80 -1.14 3.64
C LEU A 117 8.70 -2.62 3.26
N PRO A 118 7.85 -3.39 3.95
CA PRO A 118 7.57 -4.76 3.53
C PRO A 118 7.04 -4.80 2.10
N CYS A 119 7.56 -5.73 1.29
CA CYS A 119 7.17 -5.89 -0.12
C CYS A 119 5.64 -6.05 -0.28
N THR A 120 5.00 -6.76 0.65
CA THR A 120 3.54 -6.94 0.66
C THR A 120 2.80 -5.62 0.79
N THR A 121 3.23 -4.74 1.69
CA THR A 121 2.61 -3.42 1.93
C THR A 121 2.80 -2.49 0.74
N LEU A 122 3.98 -2.53 0.12
CA LEU A 122 4.26 -1.79 -1.11
C LEU A 122 3.36 -2.27 -2.25
N CYS A 123 3.29 -3.58 -2.48
CA CYS A 123 2.45 -4.17 -3.52
C CYS A 123 0.96 -3.86 -3.31
N GLN A 124 0.47 -3.96 -2.06
CA GLN A 124 -0.90 -3.61 -1.71
C GLN A 124 -1.20 -2.14 -1.98
N THR A 125 -0.28 -1.25 -1.65
CA THR A 125 -0.47 0.19 -1.90
C THR A 125 -0.45 0.49 -3.40
N LEU A 126 0.53 -0.03 -4.15
CA LEU A 126 0.59 0.11 -5.61
C LEU A 126 -0.64 -0.47 -6.31
N TYR A 127 -1.15 -1.61 -5.82
CA TYR A 127 -2.40 -2.20 -6.28
C TYR A 127 -3.60 -1.30 -5.99
N ALA A 128 -3.72 -0.79 -4.76
CA ALA A 128 -4.82 0.09 -4.35
C ALA A 128 -4.84 1.43 -5.10
N LEU A 129 -3.68 1.95 -5.52
CA LEU A 129 -3.60 3.15 -6.37
C LEU A 129 -4.18 2.89 -7.77
N ASN A 130 -3.96 1.69 -8.30
CA ASN A 130 -4.41 1.31 -9.64
C ASN A 130 -5.87 0.81 -9.66
N TYR A 131 -6.31 0.12 -8.60
CA TYR A 131 -7.64 -0.46 -8.52
C TYR A 131 -8.66 0.59 -8.04
N GLN A 132 -9.74 0.75 -8.80
CA GLN A 132 -10.90 1.54 -8.43
C GLN A 132 -11.81 0.68 -7.57
N ASP A 133 -12.10 1.14 -6.35
CA ASP A 133 -13.21 0.59 -5.58
C ASP A 133 -14.50 1.04 -6.30
N SER A 134 -15.08 0.14 -7.10
CA SER A 134 -16.27 0.42 -7.91
C SER A 134 -17.54 0.45 -7.06
N SER A 135 -17.46 0.84 -5.78
CA SER A 135 -18.49 0.59 -4.78
C SER A 135 -19.40 1.78 -4.46
N LEU A 136 -19.19 2.97 -5.03
CA LEU A 136 -20.16 4.06 -4.94
C LEU A 136 -20.55 4.53 -6.34
N GLY A 137 -21.84 4.38 -6.66
CA GLY A 137 -22.45 4.65 -7.96
C GLY A 137 -22.52 6.12 -8.35
N ASP A 138 -21.38 6.82 -8.37
CA ASP A 138 -21.25 8.16 -8.91
C ASP A 138 -20.52 8.13 -10.25
N SER A 139 -21.20 8.62 -11.28
CA SER A 139 -20.79 8.70 -12.68
C SER A 139 -19.72 9.77 -12.91
N SER A 140 -18.61 9.72 -12.16
CA SER A 140 -17.44 10.55 -12.41
C SER A 140 -16.48 9.82 -13.36
N PRO A 141 -15.81 10.53 -14.29
CA PRO A 141 -14.83 9.91 -15.18
C PRO A 141 -13.70 9.31 -14.33
N VAL A 142 -13.46 8.00 -14.52
CA VAL A 142 -12.40 7.26 -13.84
C VAL A 142 -11.07 7.98 -14.03
N GLN A 143 -10.53 8.56 -12.96
CA GLN A 143 -9.20 9.17 -12.99
C GLN A 143 -8.18 8.07 -13.28
N GLN A 144 -7.55 8.15 -14.45
CA GLN A 144 -6.54 7.19 -14.88
C GLN A 144 -5.22 7.50 -14.15
N VAL A 145 -4.86 6.64 -13.20
CA VAL A 145 -3.58 6.72 -12.48
C VAL A 145 -2.58 5.78 -13.14
N ARG A 146 -1.40 6.31 -13.44
CA ARG A 146 -0.24 5.55 -13.90
C ARG A 146 0.87 5.67 -12.87
N VAL A 147 1.52 4.55 -12.57
CA VAL A 147 2.71 4.54 -11.72
C VAL A 147 3.89 4.08 -12.57
N LEU A 148 4.91 4.91 -12.70
CA LEU A 148 6.21 4.55 -13.26
C LEU A 148 7.14 4.24 -12.09
N GLY A 149 7.72 3.05 -12.03
CA GLY A 149 8.63 2.71 -10.94
C GLY A 149 9.93 2.08 -11.44
N LEU A 150 11.06 2.65 -11.02
CA LEU A 150 12.38 2.12 -11.32
C LEU A 150 12.81 1.12 -10.25
N LEU A 151 13.20 -0.09 -10.64
CA LEU A 151 13.63 -1.17 -9.78
C LEU A 151 15.02 -1.65 -10.19
N HIS A 152 15.98 -1.51 -9.28
CA HIS A 152 17.32 -2.07 -9.41
C HIS A 152 17.29 -3.56 -9.09
N GLU A 153 17.37 -4.40 -10.12
CA GLU A 153 17.13 -5.83 -10.02
C GLU A 153 18.12 -6.54 -9.10
N GLU A 154 19.39 -6.16 -9.11
CA GLU A 154 20.44 -6.86 -8.35
C GLU A 154 20.38 -6.59 -6.84
N LEU A 155 19.59 -5.61 -6.39
CA LEU A 155 19.42 -5.31 -4.97
C LEU A 155 18.41 -6.23 -4.28
N HIS A 156 17.61 -6.99 -5.03
CA HIS A 156 16.48 -7.76 -4.49
C HIS A 156 16.51 -9.22 -4.88
N GLY A 157 16.04 -10.08 -3.97
CA GLY A 157 15.82 -11.49 -4.27
C GLY A 157 14.67 -11.71 -5.26
N PRO A 158 14.51 -12.94 -5.79
CA PRO A 158 13.48 -13.26 -6.77
C PRO A 158 12.05 -13.06 -6.26
N GLY A 159 11.82 -13.09 -4.94
CA GLY A 159 10.51 -12.89 -4.33
C GLY A 159 9.94 -11.48 -4.59
N PRO A 160 10.56 -10.41 -4.07
CA PRO A 160 10.09 -9.03 -4.28
C PRO A 160 10.04 -8.63 -5.77
N VAL A 161 11.06 -9.00 -6.54
CA VAL A 161 11.09 -8.75 -7.99
C VAL A 161 9.94 -9.45 -8.69
N GLY A 162 9.68 -10.72 -8.36
CA GLY A 162 8.57 -11.49 -8.91
C GLY A 162 7.20 -10.93 -8.52
N ALA A 163 7.04 -10.43 -7.28
CA ALA A 163 5.80 -9.82 -6.82
C ALA A 163 5.49 -8.51 -7.56
N LEU A 164 6.47 -7.61 -7.68
CA LEU A 164 6.33 -6.35 -8.42
C LEU A 164 6.14 -6.60 -9.91
N SER A 165 6.90 -7.54 -10.50
CA SER A 165 6.69 -7.96 -11.88
C SER A 165 5.26 -8.47 -12.04
N SER A 166 4.76 -9.33 -11.14
CA SER A 166 3.38 -9.87 -11.17
C SER A 166 2.30 -8.80 -11.08
N LEU A 167 2.56 -7.72 -10.34
CA LEU A 167 1.67 -6.56 -10.22
C LEU A 167 1.72 -5.63 -11.45
N ALA A 168 2.85 -5.56 -12.15
CA ALA A 168 3.04 -4.65 -13.27
C ALA A 168 2.19 -5.01 -14.49
N GLN A 169 1.54 -3.99 -15.06
CA GLN A 169 0.80 -4.10 -16.32
C GLN A 169 1.76 -4.13 -17.51
N SER A 170 2.87 -3.43 -17.38
CA SER A 170 3.98 -3.45 -18.34
C SER A 170 5.29 -3.45 -17.60
N GLU A 171 6.24 -4.22 -18.11
CA GLU A 171 7.59 -4.30 -17.59
C GLU A 171 8.56 -3.99 -18.72
N VAL A 172 9.56 -3.17 -18.44
CA VAL A 172 10.64 -2.84 -19.37
C VAL A 172 11.95 -3.20 -18.72
N THR A 173 12.63 -4.20 -19.26
CA THR A 173 13.96 -4.62 -18.79
C THR A 173 15.01 -4.08 -19.72
N LEU A 174 15.95 -3.30 -19.17
CA LEU A 174 17.09 -2.79 -19.92
C LEU A 174 18.21 -3.82 -19.98
N SER A 175 18.74 -4.05 -21.17
CA SER A 175 19.81 -5.00 -21.42
C SER A 175 20.63 -4.54 -22.62
N GLY A 176 21.72 -5.24 -22.92
CA GLY A 176 22.46 -4.99 -24.15
C GLY A 176 23.79 -5.72 -24.17
N THR A 177 24.40 -5.73 -25.35
CA THR A 177 25.78 -6.17 -25.55
C THR A 177 26.63 -4.94 -25.90
N ALA A 178 27.94 -5.02 -25.69
CA ALA A 178 28.85 -3.89 -25.88
C ALA A 178 28.65 -3.22 -27.27
N GLY A 179 28.04 -2.04 -27.28
CA GLY A 179 27.73 -1.24 -28.48
C GLY A 179 26.25 -1.15 -28.87
N GLN A 180 25.34 -1.94 -28.28
CA GLN A 180 23.92 -1.89 -28.59
C GLN A 180 23.06 -2.07 -27.32
N ALA A 181 22.38 -0.99 -26.93
CA ALA A 181 21.35 -1.04 -25.90
C ALA A 181 20.06 -1.64 -26.47
N SER A 182 19.42 -2.52 -25.72
CA SER A 182 18.11 -3.11 -26.01
C SER A 182 17.18 -2.99 -24.81
N ALA A 183 15.89 -2.87 -25.08
CA ALA A 183 14.87 -2.89 -24.04
C ALA A 183 13.89 -4.02 -24.35
N HIS A 184 13.73 -4.95 -23.42
CA HIS A 184 12.72 -6.00 -23.51
C HIS A 184 11.44 -5.49 -22.86
N ILE A 185 10.39 -5.35 -23.65
CA ILE A 185 9.10 -4.86 -23.20
C ILE A 185 8.14 -6.05 -23.06
N LEU A 186 7.73 -6.34 -21.84
CA LEU A 186 6.68 -7.31 -21.54
C LEU A 186 5.40 -6.55 -21.25
N TYR A 187 4.44 -6.65 -22.18
CA TYR A 187 3.12 -6.09 -22.02
C TYR A 187 2.15 -7.18 -21.59
N ARG A 188 1.48 -6.99 -20.44
CA ARG A 188 0.39 -7.87 -20.03
C ARG A 188 -0.91 -7.30 -20.51
N ARG A 189 -1.58 -8.05 -21.40
CA ARG A 189 -2.96 -7.74 -21.74
C ARG A 189 -3.76 -7.67 -20.43
N PRO A 190 -4.62 -6.67 -20.24
CA PRO A 190 -5.58 -6.72 -19.15
C PRO A 190 -6.37 -8.01 -19.35
N GLN A 191 -6.08 -9.02 -18.53
CA GLN A 191 -7.04 -10.08 -18.37
C GLN A 191 -8.28 -9.35 -17.88
N GLN A 192 -9.36 -9.46 -18.64
CA GLN A 192 -10.68 -9.35 -18.07
C GLN A 192 -10.71 -10.46 -17.01
N HIS A 193 -10.23 -10.16 -15.80
CA HIS A 193 -10.69 -10.89 -14.65
C HIS A 193 -12.17 -10.52 -14.62
N PRO A 194 -13.08 -11.44 -14.96
CA PRO A 194 -14.46 -11.15 -14.69
C PRO A 194 -14.51 -10.82 -13.20
N THR A 195 -15.13 -9.70 -12.86
CA THR A 195 -15.42 -9.27 -11.49
C THR A 195 -16.41 -10.24 -10.83
N VAL A 196 -16.19 -11.54 -10.98
CA VAL A 196 -16.70 -12.52 -10.06
C VAL A 196 -15.92 -12.24 -8.79
N LYS A 197 -16.60 -11.68 -7.78
CA LYS A 197 -16.18 -11.83 -6.39
C LYS A 197 -16.07 -13.34 -6.15
N VAL A 198 -14.94 -13.94 -6.49
CA VAL A 198 -14.62 -15.29 -6.08
C VAL A 198 -14.32 -15.15 -4.61
N ASP A 199 -15.24 -15.59 -3.77
CA ASP A 199 -15.00 -15.69 -2.34
C ASP A 199 -13.74 -16.57 -2.18
N PRO A 200 -12.66 -16.07 -1.55
CA PRO A 200 -11.39 -16.79 -1.45
C PRO A 200 -11.54 -18.14 -0.72
N THR A 201 -12.66 -18.37 -0.05
CA THR A 201 -12.98 -19.61 0.65
C THR A 201 -13.63 -20.68 -0.25
N THR A 202 -13.98 -20.38 -1.52
CA THR A 202 -14.76 -21.29 -2.39
C THR A 202 -14.00 -22.53 -2.87
N HIS A 203 -12.67 -22.55 -2.78
CA HIS A 203 -11.82 -23.66 -3.22
C HIS A 203 -11.06 -24.35 -2.08
N LEU A 204 -11.46 -24.13 -0.84
CA LEU A 204 -10.88 -24.84 0.29
C LEU A 204 -11.37 -26.28 0.32
N THR A 205 -10.46 -27.20 0.62
CA THR A 205 -10.79 -28.63 0.84
C THR A 205 -11.53 -28.86 2.16
N PHE A 206 -11.68 -27.82 2.98
CA PHE A 206 -12.41 -27.81 4.23
C PHE A 206 -13.33 -26.58 4.29
N ASN A 207 -14.48 -26.74 4.93
CA ASN A 207 -15.48 -25.69 5.02
C ASN A 207 -15.14 -24.70 6.14
N LEU A 208 -14.98 -23.41 5.81
CA LEU A 208 -14.79 -22.33 6.79
C LEU A 208 -16.11 -21.69 7.25
N HIS A 209 -17.23 -22.03 6.61
CA HIS A 209 -18.55 -21.52 6.96
C HIS A 209 -19.28 -22.50 7.86
N LEU A 210 -19.71 -22.02 9.02
CA LEU A 210 -20.59 -22.80 9.90
C LEU A 210 -21.94 -22.99 9.21
N SER A 211 -22.43 -24.22 9.15
CA SER A 211 -23.82 -24.50 8.82
C SER A 211 -24.74 -23.91 9.89
N LYS A 212 -26.02 -23.68 9.54
CA LYS A 212 -27.02 -23.19 10.52
C LYS A 212 -27.06 -24.05 11.78
N LYS A 213 -26.97 -25.37 11.61
CA LYS A 213 -26.96 -26.34 12.72
C LYS A 213 -25.71 -26.20 13.60
N GLU A 214 -24.53 -26.01 13.01
CA GLU A 214 -23.29 -25.81 13.77
C GLU A 214 -23.26 -24.47 14.49
N LYS A 215 -23.79 -23.42 13.87
CA LYS A 215 -23.96 -22.11 14.52
C LYS A 215 -24.92 -22.20 15.70
N GLU A 216 -26.09 -22.81 15.51
CA GLU A 216 -27.04 -23.07 16.59
C GLU A 216 -26.41 -23.95 17.70
N ALA A 217 -25.63 -24.96 17.35
CA ALA A 217 -24.94 -25.78 18.34
C ALA A 217 -23.88 -24.98 19.11
N LYS A 218 -23.13 -24.10 18.44
CA LYS A 218 -22.16 -23.20 19.06
C LYS A 218 -22.83 -22.23 20.02
N ASP A 219 -23.93 -21.63 19.60
CA ASP A 219 -24.65 -20.61 20.38
C ASP A 219 -25.36 -21.22 21.59
N ASN A 220 -25.74 -22.51 21.52
CA ASN A 220 -26.35 -23.26 22.63
C ASN A 220 -25.33 -23.96 23.54
N LEU A 221 -24.03 -23.91 23.22
CA LEU A 221 -23.00 -24.56 24.02
C LEU A 221 -22.77 -23.78 25.32
N THR A 222 -23.21 -24.33 26.45
CA THR A 222 -22.88 -23.76 27.76
C THR A 222 -21.43 -24.09 28.11
N LEU A 223 -20.58 -23.06 28.22
CA LEU A 223 -19.18 -23.25 28.58
C LEU A 223 -19.06 -23.70 30.05
N PRO A 224 -18.20 -24.69 30.37
CA PRO A 224 -18.09 -25.26 31.72
C PRO A 224 -17.77 -24.27 32.83
N PHE A 225 -17.13 -23.14 32.48
CA PHE A 225 -16.68 -22.10 33.41
C PHE A 225 -17.46 -20.79 33.29
N GLN A 226 -18.49 -20.74 32.44
CA GLN A 226 -19.35 -19.57 32.31
C GLN A 226 -20.52 -19.71 33.29
N PHE A 227 -20.51 -18.89 34.34
CA PHE A 227 -21.63 -18.82 35.27
C PHE A 227 -22.82 -18.11 34.60
N SER A 228 -24.06 -18.54 34.92
CA SER A 228 -25.26 -17.79 34.51
C SER A 228 -25.24 -16.39 35.13
N SER A 229 -25.88 -15.42 34.47
CA SER A 229 -25.96 -14.05 35.00
C SER A 229 -26.54 -14.02 36.43
N GLU A 230 -27.54 -14.85 36.72
CA GLU A 230 -28.11 -15.02 38.06
C GLU A 230 -27.09 -15.58 39.07
N LYS A 231 -26.27 -16.56 38.67
CA LYS A 231 -25.24 -17.14 39.54
C LYS A 231 -24.07 -16.17 39.75
N GLN A 232 -23.70 -15.40 38.72
CA GLN A 232 -22.73 -14.30 38.86
C GLN A 232 -23.26 -13.25 39.83
N GLN A 233 -24.51 -12.80 39.67
CA GLN A 233 -25.13 -11.83 40.58
C GLN A 233 -25.24 -12.38 42.00
N ALA A 234 -25.59 -13.65 42.19
CA ALA A 234 -25.65 -14.25 43.52
C ALA A 234 -24.28 -14.42 44.19
N LEU A 235 -23.20 -14.58 43.41
CA LEU A 235 -21.83 -14.64 43.92
C LEU A 235 -21.23 -13.25 44.16
N LEU A 236 -21.58 -12.26 43.35
CA LEU A 236 -21.07 -10.89 43.42
C LEU A 236 -21.87 -10.01 44.40
N CYS A 237 -23.16 -10.26 44.58
CA CYS A 237 -24.02 -9.54 45.50
C CYS A 237 -24.29 -10.39 46.75
N PRO A 238 -23.76 -10.01 47.92
CA PRO A 238 -24.02 -10.75 49.15
C PRO A 238 -25.52 -10.72 49.51
N SER A 239 -26.09 -11.90 49.74
CA SER A 239 -27.44 -12.01 50.28
C SER A 239 -27.51 -11.42 51.70
N LEU A 240 -28.62 -10.76 52.04
CA LEU A 240 -28.83 -10.07 53.31
C LEU A 240 -28.69 -11.06 54.49
N GLY A 241 -27.49 -11.14 55.09
CA GLY A 241 -27.21 -12.00 56.25
C GLY A 241 -25.93 -12.85 56.19
N GLN A 242 -25.16 -12.84 55.10
CA GLN A 242 -23.86 -13.53 55.03
C GLN A 242 -22.71 -12.66 55.56
N ALA A 243 -21.81 -13.24 56.36
CA ALA A 243 -20.65 -12.57 56.91
C ALA A 243 -19.77 -11.98 55.78
N THR A 244 -19.48 -10.68 55.87
CA THR A 244 -18.58 -9.97 54.96
C THR A 244 -17.15 -10.49 55.16
N SER A 245 -16.67 -11.38 54.29
CA SER A 245 -15.24 -11.71 54.23
C SER A 245 -14.53 -10.65 53.40
N TYR A 246 -13.54 -10.00 53.98
CA TYR A 246 -12.71 -9.02 53.29
C TYR A 246 -11.47 -9.71 52.73
N ILE A 247 -11.23 -9.56 51.43
CA ILE A 247 -9.95 -9.91 50.82
C ILE A 247 -9.08 -8.65 50.91
N PHE A 248 -7.98 -8.74 51.64
CA PHE A 248 -7.00 -7.66 51.71
C PHE A 248 -5.92 -7.93 50.67
N TYR A 249 -5.79 -7.02 49.71
CA TYR A 249 -4.65 -6.99 48.81
C TYR A 249 -3.51 -6.24 49.50
N GLU A 250 -2.35 -6.90 49.67
CA GLU A 250 -1.11 -6.23 50.05
C GLU A 250 -0.30 -5.99 48.76
N PRO A 251 -0.12 -4.73 48.35
CA PRO A 251 0.71 -4.41 47.20
C PRO A 251 2.16 -4.84 47.46
N ASP A 252 2.76 -5.57 46.52
CA ASP A 252 4.20 -5.80 46.54
C ASP A 252 4.96 -4.69 45.80
N VAL A 253 6.28 -4.73 45.90
CA VAL A 253 7.18 -3.70 45.33
C VAL A 253 7.24 -3.72 43.80
N TYR A 254 6.58 -4.69 43.16
CA TYR A 254 6.50 -4.88 41.72
C TYR A 254 5.07 -4.71 41.19
N ASP A 255 4.11 -4.33 42.04
CA ASP A 255 2.77 -3.95 41.63
C ASP A 255 2.80 -2.56 40.99
N ASP A 256 3.24 -2.54 39.74
CA ASP A 256 3.20 -1.40 38.85
C ASP A 256 1.74 -1.16 38.44
N LEU A 257 0.92 -0.60 39.34
CA LEU A 257 -0.44 -0.16 39.01
C LEU A 257 -0.35 1.06 38.09
N ASP A 258 -0.16 0.84 36.80
CA ASP A 258 -0.47 1.84 35.79
C ASP A 258 -1.99 2.10 35.81
N GLN A 259 -2.37 3.38 35.79
CA GLN A 259 -3.78 3.79 35.77
C GLN A 259 -4.41 3.65 34.39
N GLU A 260 -3.70 3.04 33.45
CA GLU A 260 -4.11 2.93 32.06
C GLU A 260 -4.80 1.58 31.90
N ASP A 261 -6.13 1.58 32.05
CA ASP A 261 -6.95 0.40 31.78
C ASP A 261 -6.76 0.04 30.30
N PRO A 262 -6.16 -1.13 29.97
CA PRO A 262 -5.88 -1.51 28.59
C PRO A 262 -7.16 -1.78 27.78
N ASP A 263 -8.33 -1.75 28.41
CA ASP A 263 -9.62 -1.94 27.75
C ASP A 263 -10.36 -0.59 27.49
N ASP A 264 -9.83 0.56 27.93
CA ASP A 264 -10.48 1.89 27.77
C ASP A 264 -10.54 2.38 26.30
N ASP A 265 -9.78 1.78 25.39
CA ASP A 265 -9.78 2.08 23.95
C ASP A 265 -10.61 1.07 23.12
N LEU A 266 -11.29 0.12 23.76
CA LEU A 266 -12.11 -0.88 23.09
C LEU A 266 -13.54 -0.38 22.87
N ASP A 267 -13.86 0.04 21.65
CA ASP A 267 -15.23 0.25 21.20
C ASP A 267 -15.96 -1.12 21.03
N ILE A 268 -16.65 -1.60 22.06
CA ILE A 268 -17.51 -2.82 22.03
C ILE A 268 -18.96 -2.48 21.64
#